data_AF-A0A225VDS4-F1
#
_entry.id   AF-A0A225VDS4-F1
#
_cell.length_a   1.000
_cell.length_b   1.000
_cell.length_c   1.000
_cell.angle_alpha   90.00
_cell.angle_beta   90.00
_cell.angle_gamma   90.00
#
_symmetry.space_group_name_H-M   'P 1'
#
loop_
_entity.id
_entity.type
_entity.pdbx_description
1 polymer ?
#
loop_
_entity_poly.entity_id
_entity_poly.type
_entity_poly.pdbx_seq_one_letter_code
_entity_poly.pdbx_strand_id
1 'polypeptide(L)'
;MIDPVVENGFLSDRREELKILSCRFGIWRLKLAGDPPAKVPPLLIRLRDSAKLQKCKACQYPPHIREFMRDVNAELERMGWVYENSQSRWASAVRSKLQMNTDRHRRAAGQVL
;
A
#
# COMPACT_ATOMS: atom_id res chain seq x y z
N MET A 1 -10.94 15.36 5.47
CA MET A 1 -11.22 14.92 4.07
C MET A 1 -11.74 16.08 3.25
N ILE A 2 -12.75 16.81 3.76
CA ILE A 2 -13.40 17.89 3.03
C ILE A 2 -12.58 19.19 3.04
N ASP A 3 -11.96 19.55 4.16
CA ASP A 3 -11.23 20.84 4.26
C ASP A 3 -10.11 20.98 3.22
N PRO A 4 -9.22 19.98 3.02
CA PRO A 4 -8.19 20.07 1.99
C PRO A 4 -8.77 20.17 0.58
N VAL A 5 -9.96 19.62 0.33
CA VAL A 5 -10.60 19.66 -1.01
C VAL A 5 -11.14 21.05 -1.30
N VAL A 6 -11.73 21.71 -0.31
CA VAL A 6 -12.19 23.10 -0.43
C VAL A 6 -10.99 24.05 -0.58
N GLU A 7 -9.91 23.85 0.17
CA GLU A 7 -8.67 24.62 0.06
C GLU A 7 -8.02 24.48 -1.33
N ASN A 8 -8.16 23.33 -1.99
CA ASN A 8 -7.66 23.08 -3.34
C ASN A 8 -8.63 23.54 -4.46
N GLY A 9 -9.64 24.35 -4.13
CA GLY A 9 -10.49 25.03 -5.12
C GLY A 9 -11.83 24.35 -5.40
N PHE A 10 -12.28 23.40 -4.56
CA PHE A 10 -13.66 22.92 -4.64
C PHE A 10 -14.65 23.99 -4.18
N LEU A 11 -15.81 24.02 -4.83
CA LEU A 11 -16.90 24.96 -4.57
C LEU A 11 -17.36 24.89 -3.10
N SER A 12 -17.15 25.98 -2.35
CA SER A 12 -17.38 26.06 -0.90
C SER A 12 -18.87 26.05 -0.54
N ASP A 13 -19.74 26.53 -1.43
CA ASP A 13 -21.20 26.49 -1.33
C ASP A 13 -21.76 25.05 -1.38
N ARG A 14 -21.06 24.12 -2.03
CA ARG A 14 -21.44 22.69 -2.11
C ARG A 14 -20.73 21.80 -1.09
N ARG A 15 -20.08 22.40 -0.10
CA ARG A 15 -19.33 21.67 0.94
C ARG A 15 -20.17 20.61 1.65
N GLU A 16 -21.42 20.93 1.99
CA GLU A 16 -22.28 20.02 2.75
C GLU A 16 -22.75 18.84 1.87
N GLU A 17 -23.05 19.08 0.59
CA GLU A 17 -23.36 18.01 -0.37
C GLU A 17 -22.18 17.05 -0.52
N LEU A 18 -20.96 17.58 -0.63
CA LEU A 18 -19.74 16.79 -0.72
C LEU A 18 -19.51 15.97 0.56
N LYS A 19 -19.74 16.57 1.73
CA LYS A 19 -19.65 15.87 3.02
C LYS A 19 -20.65 14.72 3.10
N ILE A 20 -21.90 14.93 2.68
CA ILE A 20 -22.92 13.88 2.63
C ILE A 20 -22.46 12.76 1.71
N LEU A 21 -22.07 13.05 0.46
CA LEU A 21 -21.67 12.01 -0.50
C LEU A 21 -20.42 11.24 -0.06
N SER A 22 -19.43 11.94 0.49
CA SER A 22 -18.17 11.33 0.91
C SER A 22 -18.28 10.52 2.20
N CYS A 23 -19.16 10.90 3.12
CA CYS A 23 -19.38 10.14 4.36
C CYS A 23 -20.45 9.05 4.21
N ARG A 24 -21.38 9.20 3.25
CA ARG A 24 -22.49 8.26 3.03
C ARG A 24 -22.03 6.86 2.67
N PHE A 25 -20.97 6.78 1.87
CA PHE A 25 -20.37 5.51 1.51
C PHE A 25 -18.92 5.52 2.01
N GLY A 26 -18.58 4.59 2.90
CA GLY A 26 -17.22 4.40 3.41
C GLY A 26 -16.26 3.86 2.34
N ILE A 27 -16.28 4.43 1.14
CA ILE A 27 -15.51 4.07 -0.06
C ILE A 27 -14.20 4.88 -0.11
N TRP A 28 -14.23 6.11 0.39
CA TRP A 28 -13.09 7.02 0.30
C TRP A 28 -12.03 6.70 1.36
N ARG A 29 -10.76 6.70 0.96
CA ARG A 29 -9.61 6.43 1.84
C ARG A 29 -8.57 7.53 1.68
N LEU A 30 -8.25 8.23 2.77
CA LEU A 30 -7.16 9.22 2.79
C LEU A 30 -5.80 8.55 2.99
N LYS A 31 -5.78 7.48 3.79
CA LYS A 31 -4.64 6.63 4.10
C LYS A 31 -5.02 5.17 3.85
N LEU A 32 -4.00 4.33 3.70
CA LEU A 32 -4.20 2.89 3.67
C LEU A 32 -4.86 2.47 4.98
N ALA A 33 -5.84 1.58 4.91
CA ALA A 33 -6.60 1.10 6.06
C ALA A 33 -6.69 -0.43 5.99
N GLY A 34 -6.80 -1.08 7.15
CA GLY A 34 -6.99 -2.53 7.26
C GLY A 34 -8.41 -2.94 6.93
N ASP A 35 -8.87 -2.63 5.72
CA ASP A 35 -10.17 -3.07 5.22
C ASP A 35 -10.23 -4.60 5.17
N PRO A 36 -11.36 -5.23 5.50
CA PRO A 36 -11.49 -6.67 5.44
C PRO A 36 -11.28 -7.16 3.99
N PRO A 37 -10.75 -8.38 3.80
CA PRO A 37 -10.61 -8.93 2.47
C PRO A 37 -11.97 -9.02 1.78
N ALA A 38 -11.96 -8.95 0.45
CA ALA A 38 -13.16 -9.17 -0.34
C ALA A 38 -13.79 -10.52 0.01
N LYS A 39 -15.13 -10.60 -0.06
CA LYS A 39 -15.89 -11.83 0.20
C LYS A 39 -15.79 -12.83 -0.96
N VAL A 40 -14.56 -13.20 -1.31
CA VAL A 40 -14.22 -14.14 -2.36
C VAL A 40 -13.31 -15.24 -1.78
N PRO A 41 -13.30 -16.45 -2.36
CA PRO A 41 -12.35 -17.46 -1.96
C PRO A 41 -10.90 -16.94 -2.07
N PRO A 42 -9.99 -17.36 -1.18
CA PRO A 42 -8.58 -17.01 -1.27
C PRO A 42 -7.99 -17.35 -2.64
N LEU A 43 -7.13 -16.47 -3.15
CA LEU A 43 -6.43 -16.69 -4.40
C LEU A 43 -5.44 -17.86 -4.27
N LEU A 44 -5.61 -18.89 -5.09
CA LEU A 44 -4.67 -20.01 -5.16
C LEU A 44 -3.65 -19.79 -6.28
N ILE A 45 -2.37 -19.69 -5.90
CA ILE A 45 -1.26 -19.53 -6.86
C ILE A 45 -0.79 -20.90 -7.31
N ARG A 46 -0.82 -21.16 -8.63
CA ARG A 46 -0.25 -22.36 -9.25
C ARG A 46 1.06 -22.01 -9.95
N LEU A 47 2.13 -22.69 -9.56
CA LEU A 47 3.42 -22.57 -10.24
C LEU A 47 3.42 -23.46 -11.49
N ARG A 48 4.20 -23.07 -12.50
CA ARG A 48 4.46 -23.93 -13.66
C ARG A 48 5.32 -25.12 -13.21
N ASP A 49 5.15 -26.28 -13.85
CA ASP A 49 5.84 -27.53 -13.47
C ASP A 49 7.37 -27.39 -13.43
N SER A 50 7.95 -26.52 -14.26
CA SER A 50 9.39 -26.26 -14.33
C SER A 50 9.86 -25.07 -13.49
N ALA A 51 9.02 -24.51 -12.62
CA ALA A 51 9.37 -23.36 -11.80
C ALA A 51 10.48 -23.71 -10.81
N LYS A 52 11.63 -23.04 -10.96
CA LYS A 52 12.78 -23.21 -10.07
C LYS A 52 12.66 -22.27 -8.88
N LEU A 53 12.99 -22.77 -7.69
CA LEU A 53 13.11 -21.95 -6.49
C LEU A 53 14.07 -20.79 -6.74
N GLN A 54 13.60 -19.56 -6.46
CA GLN A 54 14.41 -18.36 -6.56
C GLN A 54 14.42 -17.63 -5.22
N LYS A 55 15.63 -17.43 -4.66
CA LYS A 55 15.83 -16.59 -3.47
C LYS A 55 16.89 -15.53 -3.78
N CYS A 56 16.46 -14.29 -3.94
CA CYS A 56 17.37 -13.17 -4.12
C CYS A 56 18.20 -12.91 -2.86
N LYS A 57 19.42 -12.41 -3.05
CA LYS A 57 20.24 -11.85 -1.95
C LYS A 57 19.58 -10.58 -1.39
N ALA A 58 19.78 -10.33 -0.11
CA ALA A 58 19.30 -9.10 0.54
C ALA A 58 19.88 -7.85 -0.16
N CYS A 59 19.01 -6.91 -0.51
CA CYS A 59 19.41 -5.64 -1.10
C CYS A 59 19.95 -4.68 -0.02
N GLN A 60 21.07 -4.03 -0.32
CA GLN A 60 21.60 -2.96 0.51
C GLN A 60 20.86 -1.65 0.17
N TYR A 61 20.25 -1.01 1.17
CA TYR A 61 19.60 0.29 1.01
C TYR A 61 20.30 1.36 1.87
N PRO A 62 20.31 2.62 1.41
CA PRO A 62 20.68 3.76 2.23
C PRO A 62 19.83 3.87 3.50
N PRO A 63 20.34 4.48 4.60
CA PRO A 63 19.64 4.55 5.88
C PRO A 63 18.19 5.05 5.81
N HIS A 64 17.94 6.18 5.12
CA HIS A 64 16.61 6.78 4.99
C HIS A 64 15.59 5.87 4.28
N ILE A 65 16.04 5.03 3.32
CA ILE A 65 15.17 4.06 2.66
C ILE A 65 14.87 2.87 3.58
N ARG A 66 15.85 2.45 4.40
CA ARG A 66 15.63 1.37 5.37
C ARG A 66 14.63 1.76 6.44
N GLU A 67 14.73 2.98 6.95
CA GLU A 67 13.77 3.55 7.92
C GLU A 67 12.36 3.57 7.32
N PHE A 68 12.22 4.12 6.10
CA PHE A 68 10.95 4.10 5.39
C PHE A 68 10.38 2.68 5.23
N MET A 69 11.19 1.71 4.79
CA MET A 69 10.75 0.33 4.64
C MET A 69 10.33 -0.30 5.97
N ARG A 70 11.02 0.02 7.07
CA ARG A 70 10.69 -0.45 8.41
C ARG A 70 9.33 0.08 8.85
N ASP A 71 9.09 1.38 8.71
CA ASP A 71 7.83 2.01 9.11
C ASP A 71 6.65 1.49 8.30
N VAL A 72 6.83 1.31 6.98
CA VAL A 72 5.79 0.75 6.11
C VAL A 72 5.51 -0.71 6.45
N ASN A 73 6.53 -1.53 6.65
CA ASN A 73 6.33 -2.94 6.99
C ASN A 73 5.65 -3.10 8.35
N ALA A 74 6.01 -2.30 9.35
CA ALA A 74 5.35 -2.30 10.65
C ALA A 74 3.85 -1.96 10.53
N GLU A 75 3.51 -0.98 9.69
CA GLU A 75 2.10 -0.62 9.47
C GLU A 75 1.33 -1.71 8.71
N LEU A 76 1.95 -2.35 7.70
CA LEU A 76 1.36 -3.46 6.97
C LEU A 76 1.14 -4.69 7.87
N GLU A 77 2.09 -4.98 8.76
CA GLU A 77 2.00 -6.06 9.73
C GLU A 77 0.91 -5.77 10.77
N ARG A 78 0.83 -4.52 11.27
CA ARG A 78 -0.24 -4.07 12.17
C ARG A 78 -1.64 -4.22 11.54
N MET A 79 -1.76 -4.05 10.21
CA MET A 79 -3.00 -4.27 9.47
C MET A 79 -3.29 -5.76 9.17
N GLY A 80 -2.35 -6.67 9.43
CA GLY A 80 -2.46 -8.09 9.11
C GLY A 80 -2.32 -8.41 7.62
N TRP A 81 -1.75 -7.50 6.82
CA TRP A 81 -1.58 -7.68 5.37
C TRP A 81 -0.31 -8.45 5.03
N VAL A 82 0.68 -8.41 5.91
CA VAL A 82 1.93 -9.16 5.81
C VAL A 82 2.23 -9.83 7.14
N TYR A 83 3.05 -10.88 7.09
CA TYR A 83 3.54 -11.61 8.26
C TYR A 83 4.97 -12.08 7.99
N GLU A 84 5.74 -12.33 9.05
CA GLU A 84 7.07 -12.89 8.92
C GLU A 84 6.99 -14.37 8.48
N ASN A 85 7.71 -14.72 7.41
CA ASN A 85 7.86 -16.10 6.95
C ASN A 85 9.34 -16.46 6.77
N SER A 86 9.99 -16.84 7.87
CA SER A 86 11.41 -17.20 7.88
C SER A 86 11.70 -18.49 7.09
N GLN A 87 10.69 -19.33 6.86
CA GLN A 87 10.79 -20.57 6.09
C GLN A 87 10.59 -20.40 4.58
N SER A 88 10.36 -19.16 4.11
CA SER A 88 10.14 -18.95 2.68
C SER A 88 11.34 -19.38 1.83
N ARG A 89 11.06 -20.26 0.87
CA ARG A 89 12.01 -20.68 -0.18
C ARG A 89 12.07 -19.71 -1.35
N TRP A 90 11.16 -18.72 -1.38
CA TRP A 90 11.05 -17.71 -2.43
C TRP A 90 11.36 -16.33 -1.86
N ALA A 91 12.19 -15.56 -2.55
CA ALA A 91 12.39 -14.15 -2.24
C ALA A 91 12.77 -13.36 -3.49
N SER A 92 12.16 -12.20 -3.66
CA SER A 92 12.50 -11.22 -4.70
C SER A 92 13.10 -9.96 -4.08
N ALA A 93 13.95 -9.28 -4.85
CA ALA A 93 14.49 -7.99 -4.45
C ALA A 93 13.40 -6.91 -4.45
N VAL A 94 13.22 -6.21 -3.32
CA VAL A 94 12.36 -5.03 -3.27
C VAL A 94 13.08 -3.88 -3.97
N ARG A 95 12.37 -3.05 -4.74
CA ARG A 95 12.94 -1.84 -5.32
C ARG A 95 12.17 -0.65 -4.76
N SER A 96 12.84 0.14 -3.91
CA SER A 96 12.29 1.44 -3.52
C SER A 96 12.33 2.36 -4.73
N LYS A 97 11.16 2.91 -5.09
CA LYS A 97 11.09 4.07 -5.97
C LYS A 97 10.88 5.28 -5.08
N LEU A 98 11.93 6.08 -4.92
CA LEU A 98 11.77 7.39 -4.31
C LEU A 98 11.14 8.30 -5.37
N GLN A 99 9.84 8.57 -5.24
CA GLN A 99 9.20 9.59 -6.05
C GLN A 99 9.52 10.95 -5.42
N MET A 100 10.41 11.72 -6.06
CA MET A 100 10.65 13.10 -5.66
C MET A 100 9.43 13.95 -6.03
N ASN A 101 8.99 14.75 -5.06
CA ASN A 101 7.91 15.72 -5.12
C ASN A 101 6.48 15.21 -4.85
N THR A 102 6.17 14.95 -3.58
CA THR A 102 5.13 15.63 -2.78
C THR A 102 5.35 15.20 -1.33
N ASP A 103 5.30 16.13 -0.38
CA ASP A 103 5.64 15.93 1.04
C ASP A 103 5.35 14.54 1.61
N ARG A 104 6.43 13.87 2.04
CA ARG A 104 6.47 12.57 2.73
C ARG A 104 5.70 11.44 2.04
N HIS A 105 6.44 10.74 1.17
CA HIS A 105 6.33 9.30 0.93
C HIS A 105 4.96 8.81 0.39
N ARG A 106 4.58 9.25 -0.81
CA ARG A 106 3.53 8.55 -1.57
C ARG A 106 4.10 7.37 -2.36
N ARG A 107 3.77 6.18 -1.85
CA ARG A 107 3.09 5.05 -2.53
C ARG A 107 3.76 4.47 -3.77
N ALA A 108 4.39 3.31 -3.61
CA ALA A 108 4.56 2.34 -4.70
C ALA A 108 3.85 1.03 -4.32
N ALA A 109 2.72 0.74 -4.96
CA ALA A 109 2.18 -0.61 -5.10
C ALA A 109 1.22 -0.65 -6.29
N GLY A 110 1.50 -1.53 -7.25
CA GLY A 110 0.55 -1.91 -8.30
C GLY A 110 1.04 -1.73 -9.75
N GLN A 111 2.13 -2.39 -10.13
CA GLN A 111 2.24 -2.89 -11.52
C GLN A 111 1.78 -4.36 -11.46
N VAL A 112 0.51 -4.58 -11.80
CA VAL A 112 0.00 -5.90 -12.16
C VAL A 112 0.23 -6.03 -13.66
N LEU A 113 0.85 -7.14 -14.05
CA LEU A 113 1.06 -7.58 -15.44
C LEU A 113 -0.27 -7.74 -16.19
#